data_AF-A0A2V1BKG2-F1
#
_entry.id   AF-A0A2V1BKG2-F1
#
_cell.length_a   1.000
_cell.length_b   1.000
_cell.length_c   1.000
_cell.angle_alpha   90.00
_cell.angle_beta   90.00
_cell.angle_gamma   90.00
#
_symmetry.space_group_name_H-M   'P 1'
#
loop_
_entity.id
_entity.type
_entity.pdbx_description
1 polymer ?
#
loop_
_entity_poly.entity_id
_entity_poly.type
_entity_poly.pdbx_seq_one_letter_code
_entity_poly.pdbx_strand_id
1 'polypeptide(L)'
;LIHAIAFAHVRKISHRDIKPSNILIKAGHIYLADFGKAKDFSQYATSITSNDFECGTPIYRAPDVTPGNPRGLSADIFSLRYVFSEMLT
;
A
#
# COMPACT_ATOMS: atom_id res chain seq x y z
N LEU A 1 8.24 -1.61 -9.92
CA LEU A 1 7.23 -1.28 -8.87
C LEU A 1 5.84 -1.84 -9.18
N ILE A 2 5.20 -1.48 -10.31
CA ILE A 2 3.86 -1.97 -10.68
C ILE A 2 3.76 -3.50 -10.62
N HIS A 3 4.73 -4.22 -11.19
CA HIS A 3 4.76 -5.69 -11.14
C HIS A 3 4.76 -6.25 -9.70
N ALA A 4 5.49 -5.62 -8.76
CA ALA A 4 5.54 -6.06 -7.37
C ALA A 4 4.18 -5.86 -6.66
N ILE A 5 3.53 -4.72 -6.91
CA ILE A 5 2.21 -4.42 -6.36
C ILE A 5 1.16 -5.36 -6.96
N ALA A 6 1.17 -5.54 -8.28
CA ALA A 6 0.27 -6.48 -8.97
C ALA A 6 0.44 -7.91 -8.43
N PHE A 7 1.68 -8.35 -8.20
CA PHE A 7 1.97 -9.65 -7.61
C PHE A 7 1.36 -9.84 -6.21
N ALA A 8 1.42 -8.80 -5.37
CA ALA A 8 0.79 -8.80 -4.04
C ALA A 8 -0.74 -8.76 -4.14
N HIS A 9 -1.30 -7.92 -5.00
CA HIS A 9 -2.74 -7.74 -5.18
C HIS A 9 -3.44 -9.00 -5.72
N VAL A 10 -2.78 -9.75 -6.61
CA VAL A 10 -3.28 -11.06 -7.08
C VAL A 10 -3.45 -12.04 -5.91
N ARG A 11 -2.62 -11.92 -4.87
CA ARG A 11 -2.69 -12.72 -3.64
C ARG A 11 -3.61 -12.11 -2.58
N LYS A 12 -4.36 -11.07 -2.93
CA LYS A 12 -5.21 -10.30 -2.01
C LYS A 12 -4.43 -9.65 -0.85
N ILE A 13 -3.16 -9.36 -1.05
CA ILE A 13 -2.32 -8.67 -0.06
C ILE A 13 -2.29 -7.19 -0.40
N SER A 14 -2.70 -6.33 0.54
CA SER A 14 -2.46 -4.89 0.47
C SER A 14 -1.21 -4.53 1.27
N HIS A 15 -0.36 -3.66 0.73
CA HIS A 15 0.86 -3.23 1.40
C HIS A 15 0.62 -2.16 2.47
N ARG A 16 -0.30 -1.21 2.21
CA ARG A 16 -0.77 -0.16 3.14
C ARG A 16 0.26 0.89 3.57
N ASP A 17 1.50 0.82 3.10
CA ASP A 17 2.56 1.80 3.40
C ASP A 17 3.56 1.96 2.24
N ILE A 18 3.02 2.09 1.02
CA ILE A 18 3.82 2.37 -0.18
C ILE A 18 4.30 3.83 -0.11
N LYS A 19 5.62 4.00 -0.07
CA LYS A 19 6.34 5.28 0.02
C LYS A 19 7.78 5.09 -0.49
N PRO A 20 8.51 6.17 -0.83
CA PRO A 20 9.87 6.08 -1.37
C PRO A 20 10.83 5.31 -0.46
N SER A 21 10.75 5.48 0.87
CA SER A 21 11.63 4.76 1.81
C SER A 21 11.40 3.25 1.87
N ASN A 22 10.26 2.75 1.36
CA ASN A 22 9.96 1.33 1.24
C ASN A 22 10.23 0.77 -0.18
N ILE A 23 10.83 1.57 -1.06
CA ILE A 23 11.19 1.19 -2.42
C ILE A 23 12.70 1.15 -2.53
N LEU A 24 13.25 -0.06 -2.60
CA LEU A 24 14.68 -0.27 -2.69
C LEU A 24 15.11 -0.39 -4.15
N ILE A 25 16.26 0.19 -4.48
CA ILE A 25 16.84 0.13 -5.82
C ILE A 25 18.23 -0.50 -5.69
N LYS A 26 18.46 -1.58 -6.44
CA LYS A 26 19.77 -2.24 -6.50
C LYS A 26 20.04 -2.73 -7.91
N ALA A 27 21.15 -2.27 -8.50
CA ALA A 27 21.60 -2.65 -9.84
C ALA A 27 20.49 -2.53 -10.92
N GLY A 28 19.75 -1.42 -10.92
CA GLY A 28 18.66 -1.19 -11.88
C GLY A 28 17.36 -1.94 -11.58
N HIS A 29 17.32 -2.77 -10.54
CA HIS A 29 16.10 -3.47 -10.10
C HIS A 29 15.42 -2.73 -8.95
N ILE A 30 14.08 -2.71 -9.00
CA ILE A 30 13.21 -2.11 -7.99
C ILE A 30 12.58 -3.22 -7.14
N TYR A 31 12.69 -3.08 -5.82
CA TYR A 31 12.10 -3.98 -4.83
C TYR A 31 11.13 -3.21 -3.95
N LEU A 32 9.98 -3.81 -3.66
CA LEU A 32 9.05 -3.32 -2.65
C LEU A 32 9.39 -4.01 -1.33
N ALA A 33 9.63 -3.23 -0.28
CA ALA A 33 10.10 -3.70 1.02
C ALA A 33 9.17 -3.25 2.16
N ASP A 34 9.38 -3.80 3.36
CA ASP A 34 8.64 -3.49 4.59
C ASP A 34 7.12 -3.76 4.50
N PHE A 35 6.77 -5.05 4.61
CA PHE A 35 5.39 -5.52 4.71
C PHE A 35 4.86 -5.50 6.16
N GLY A 36 5.49 -4.77 7.08
CA GLY A 36 5.09 -4.75 8.50
C GLY A 36 3.67 -4.23 8.75
N LYS A 37 3.12 -3.47 7.79
CA LYS A 37 1.74 -2.94 7.80
C LYS A 37 0.82 -3.64 6.79
N ALA A 38 1.31 -4.66 6.08
CA ALA A 38 0.54 -5.34 5.07
C ALA A 38 -0.64 -6.10 5.68
N LYS A 39 -1.73 -6.24 4.90
CA LYS A 39 -2.92 -6.98 5.31
C LYS A 39 -3.34 -7.96 4.23
N ASP A 40 -3.61 -9.19 4.65
CA ASP A 40 -4.15 -10.25 3.81
C ASP A 40 -5.69 -10.17 3.80
N PHE A 41 -6.28 -10.05 2.61
CA PHE A 41 -7.72 -10.04 2.36
C PHE A 41 -8.21 -11.35 1.73
N SER A 42 -7.38 -12.39 1.66
CA SER A 42 -7.74 -13.70 1.09
C SER A 42 -8.73 -14.46 1.96
N GLN A 43 -8.66 -14.28 3.28
CA GLN A 43 -9.63 -14.81 4.23
C GLN A 43 -10.68 -13.73 4.50
N TYR A 44 -11.96 -14.09 4.39
CA TYR A 44 -13.10 -13.25 4.80
C TYR A 44 -13.08 -13.07 6.34
N ALA A 45 -12.08 -12.36 6.86
CA ALA A 45 -12.04 -11.93 8.24
C ALA A 45 -12.62 -10.51 8.28
N THR A 46 -13.87 -10.45 8.70
CA THR A 46 -14.71 -9.30 9.06
C THR A 46 -14.12 -8.37 10.12
N SER A 47 -12.81 -8.47 10.40
CA SER A 47 -12.10 -7.67 11.38
C SER A 47 -11.60 -6.40 10.71
N ILE A 48 -12.54 -5.48 10.50
CA ILE A 48 -12.24 -4.05 10.41
C ILE A 48 -11.87 -3.63 11.83
N THR A 49 -10.58 -3.65 12.15
CA THR A 49 -10.11 -3.10 13.43
C THR A 49 -10.26 -1.59 13.40
N SER A 50 -10.76 -1.00 14.47
CA SER A 50 -11.04 0.45 14.61
C SER A 50 -9.88 1.36 14.19
N ASN A 51 -8.65 0.87 14.23
CA ASN A 51 -7.43 1.64 13.93
C ASN A 51 -6.91 1.42 12.50
N ASP A 52 -7.62 0.68 11.63
CA ASP A 52 -7.15 0.38 10.27
C ASP A 52 -6.99 1.63 9.39
N PHE A 53 -7.73 2.71 9.70
CA PHE A 53 -7.65 3.98 8.96
C PHE A 53 -6.36 4.77 9.28
N GLU A 54 -5.81 4.63 10.50
CA GLU A 54 -4.60 5.35 10.92
C GLU A 54 -3.32 4.73 10.34
N CYS A 55 -3.41 3.50 9.83
CA CYS A 55 -2.28 2.76 9.29
C CYS A 55 -1.64 3.43 8.04
N GLY A 56 -0.32 3.29 7.95
CA GLY A 56 0.52 3.82 6.86
C GLY A 56 1.10 5.20 7.17
N THR A 57 1.61 5.85 6.14
CA THR A 57 2.17 7.21 6.21
C THR A 57 1.14 8.21 5.65
N PRO A 58 0.70 9.24 6.41
CA PRO A 58 -0.45 10.08 6.06
C PRO A 58 -0.40 10.72 4.66
N ILE A 59 0.78 11.19 4.22
CA ILE A 59 0.94 11.87 2.93
C ILE A 59 0.69 10.94 1.72
N TYR A 60 0.91 9.63 1.88
CA TYR A 60 0.66 8.63 0.84
C TYR A 60 -0.72 7.97 0.98
N ARG A 61 -1.55 8.38 1.95
CA ARG A 61 -2.86 7.77 2.21
C ARG A 61 -3.88 8.20 1.17
N ALA A 62 -4.68 7.24 0.70
CA ALA A 62 -5.78 7.50 -0.21
C ALA A 62 -6.93 8.26 0.48
N PRO A 63 -7.56 9.24 -0.19
CA PRO A 63 -8.55 10.13 0.42
C PRO A 63 -9.86 9.40 0.78
N ASP A 64 -10.13 8.28 0.13
CA ASP A 64 -11.25 7.40 0.40
C ASP A 64 -11.06 6.58 1.68
N VAL A 65 -9.84 6.52 2.24
CA VAL A 65 -9.56 5.85 3.53
C VAL A 65 -10.00 6.77 4.67
N THR A 66 -11.14 6.45 5.26
CA THR A 66 -11.76 7.21 6.35
C THR A 66 -12.19 6.28 7.49
N PRO A 67 -12.50 6.82 8.69
CA PRO A 67 -13.17 6.03 9.73
C PRO A 67 -14.46 5.39 9.18
N GLY A 68 -14.54 4.06 9.21
CA GLY A 68 -15.67 3.30 8.66
C GLY A 68 -15.54 2.85 7.20
N ASN A 69 -14.58 3.39 6.44
CA ASN A 69 -14.21 2.89 5.12
C ASN A 69 -12.75 2.38 5.12
N PRO A 70 -12.53 1.10 5.50
CA PRO A 70 -11.19 0.58 5.70
C PRO A 70 -10.40 0.51 4.40
N ARG A 71 -9.08 0.68 4.54
CA ARG A 71 -8.11 0.66 3.44
C ARG A 71 -8.14 -0.69 2.70
N GLY A 72 -8.54 -0.67 1.42
CA GLY A 72 -8.50 -1.84 0.53
C GLY A 72 -7.32 -1.83 -0.45
N LEU A 73 -7.29 -2.80 -1.38
CA LEU A 73 -6.24 -2.94 -2.40
C LEU A 73 -6.12 -1.68 -3.28
N SER A 74 -7.24 -1.00 -3.58
CA SER A 74 -7.27 0.24 -4.36
C SER A 74 -6.46 1.37 -3.73
N ALA A 75 -6.35 1.41 -2.39
CA ALA A 75 -5.62 2.45 -1.70
C ALA A 75 -4.10 2.39 -1.96
N ASP A 76 -3.55 1.19 -2.23
CA ASP A 76 -2.15 1.05 -2.64
C ASP A 76 -1.89 1.69 -4.01
N ILE A 77 -2.89 1.71 -4.90
CA ILE A 77 -2.79 2.36 -6.22
C ILE A 77 -2.70 3.88 -6.08
N PHE A 78 -3.43 4.44 -5.11
CA PHE A 78 -3.30 5.87 -4.80
C PHE A 78 -1.92 6.21 -4.23
N SER A 79 -1.42 5.41 -3.28
CA SER A 79 -0.08 5.60 -2.73
C SER A 79 0.99 5.52 -3.83
N LEU A 80 0.84 4.57 -4.76
CA LEU A 80 1.70 4.43 -5.95
C LEU A 80 1.67 5.68 -6.84
N ARG A 81 0.48 6.25 -7.10
CA ARG A 81 0.34 7.49 -7.88
C ARG A 81 1.14 8.62 -7.25
N TYR A 82 1.08 8.76 -5.92
CA TYR A 82 1.81 9.81 -5.22
C TYR A 82 3.33 9.61 -5.33
N VAL A 83 3.81 8.39 -5.10
CA VAL A 83 5.22 8.03 -5.31
C VAL A 83 5.69 8.36 -6.73
N PHE A 84 4.89 8.03 -7.75
CA PHE A 84 5.24 8.35 -9.14
C PHE A 84 5.26 9.85 -9.41
N SER A 85 4.36 10.62 -8.79
CA SER A 85 4.41 12.08 -8.88
C SER A 85 5.72 12.64 -8.32
N GLU A 86 6.19 12.11 -7.18
CA GLU A 86 7.48 12.51 -6.59
C GLU A 86 8.66 12.06 -7.45
N MET A 87 8.59 10.91 -8.13
CA MET A 87 9.66 10.45 -9.02
C MET A 87 9.77 11.27 -10.31
N LEU A 88 8.71 11.97 -10.70
CA LEU A 88 8.64 12.79 -11.92
C LEU A 88 8.97 14.27 -11.68
N THR A 89 9.17 14.68 -10.42
CA THR A 89 9.46 16.05 -10.01
C THR A 89 10.88 16.13 -9.45
#